data_AF-A0A2H4VL72-F1
#
_entry.id   AF-A0A2H4VL72-F1
#
_cell.length_a   1.000
_cell.length_b   1.000
_cell.length_c   1.000
_cell.angle_alpha   90.00
_cell.angle_beta   90.00
_cell.angle_gamma   90.00
#
_symmetry.space_group_name_H-M   'P 1'
#
loop_
_entity.id
_entity.type
_entity.pdbx_description
1 polymer ?
#
loop_
_entity_poly.entity_id
_entity_poly.type
_entity_poly.pdbx_seq_one_letter_code
_entity_poly.pdbx_strand_id
1 'polypeptide(L)'
;MLNKKEIGLLVLFVCMVIAVSGCMSSSVKLVVNYQGSWNGTITDSSGTRTIDGTGDKTIDLGNIIGSVKVQVQKKDTSSDTLTASLMRDDKNVTSLSTFAPNGDVTLSVHFTA
;
A
#
# COMPACT_ATOMS: atom_id res chain seq x y z
N MET A 1 -10.22 31.40 30.06
CA MET A 1 -11.14 31.98 29.07
C MET A 1 -10.30 32.34 27.85
N LEU A 2 -10.49 31.68 26.72
CA LEU A 2 -9.74 32.00 25.49
C LEU A 2 -10.29 33.28 24.87
N ASN A 3 -9.39 34.16 24.40
CA ASN A 3 -9.79 35.43 23.83
C ASN A 3 -10.29 35.25 22.39
N LYS A 4 -11.27 36.05 21.96
CA LYS A 4 -11.94 35.93 20.64
C LYS A 4 -10.94 35.97 19.45
N LYS A 5 -9.79 36.64 19.62
CA LYS A 5 -8.70 36.69 18.64
C LYS A 5 -7.85 35.41 18.59
N GLU A 6 -7.67 34.75 19.73
CA GLU A 6 -6.92 33.48 19.82
C GLU A 6 -7.72 32.33 19.22
N ILE A 7 -9.05 32.35 19.37
CA ILE A 7 -9.95 31.39 18.73
C ILE A 7 -9.87 31.50 17.21
N GLY A 8 -9.89 32.73 16.67
CA GLY A 8 -9.78 32.95 15.21
C GLY A 8 -8.46 32.44 14.63
N LEU A 9 -7.35 32.66 15.35
CA LEU A 9 -6.03 32.18 14.94
C LEU A 9 -5.94 30.65 15.01
N LEU A 10 -6.52 30.03 16.04
CA LEU A 10 -6.51 28.59 16.23
C LEU A 10 -7.36 27.87 15.16
N VAL A 11 -8.53 28.44 14.82
CA VAL A 11 -9.39 27.92 13.74
C VAL A 11 -8.69 28.03 12.38
N LEU A 12 -8.03 29.16 12.08
CA LEU A 12 -7.28 29.33 10.83
C LEU A 12 -6.13 28.31 10.71
N PHE A 13 -5.40 28.10 11.80
CA PHE A 13 -4.28 27.15 11.83
C PHE A 13 -4.76 25.71 11.62
N VAL A 14 -5.85 25.31 12.28
CA VAL A 14 -6.47 23.99 12.09
C VAL A 14 -6.94 23.79 10.64
N CYS A 15 -7.62 24.78 10.04
CA CYS A 15 -8.08 24.69 8.65
C CYS A 15 -6.91 24.60 7.64
N MET A 16 -5.80 25.28 7.92
CA MET A 16 -4.62 25.27 7.04
C MET A 16 -3.87 23.92 7.11
N VAL A 17 -3.82 23.27 8.28
CA VAL A 17 -3.25 21.91 8.42
C VAL A 17 -4.09 20.88 7.68
N ILE A 18 -5.42 21.03 7.67
CA ILE A 18 -6.32 20.11 6.95
C ILE A 18 -6.16 20.27 5.43
N ALA A 19 -6.00 21.50 4.92
CA ALA A 19 -5.93 21.79 3.49
C ALA A 19 -4.66 21.26 2.79
N VAL A 20 -3.53 21.11 3.50
CA VAL A 20 -2.25 20.66 2.93
C VAL A 20 -2.20 19.13 2.71
N SER A 21 -3.10 18.38 3.33
CA SER A 21 -3.12 16.91 3.26
C SER A 21 -3.70 16.35 1.93
N GLY A 22 -4.17 17.21 1.03
CA GLY A 22 -4.96 16.85 -0.15
C GLY A 22 -4.25 16.97 -1.49
N CYS A 23 -2.92 16.76 -1.58
CA CYS A 23 -2.28 16.63 -2.89
C CYS A 23 -2.69 15.29 -3.51
N MET A 24 -3.79 15.31 -4.28
CA MET A 24 -4.40 14.17 -4.95
C MET A 24 -3.52 13.65 -6.11
N SER A 25 -2.37 13.06 -5.81
CA SER A 25 -1.75 12.13 -6.76
C SER A 25 -2.28 10.75 -6.46
N SER A 26 -2.95 10.11 -7.43
CA SER A 26 -3.47 8.76 -7.23
C SER A 26 -2.34 7.78 -6.96
N SER A 27 -2.19 7.35 -5.71
CA SER A 27 -1.04 6.54 -5.28
C SER A 27 -1.40 5.06 -5.39
N VAL A 28 -0.55 4.30 -6.06
CA VAL A 28 -0.65 2.84 -6.08
C VAL A 28 0.07 2.29 -4.86
N LYS A 29 -0.59 1.40 -4.12
CA LYS A 29 -0.04 0.77 -2.91
C LYS A 29 -0.12 -0.74 -3.03
N LEU A 30 0.91 -1.43 -2.57
CA LEU A 30 0.87 -2.87 -2.27
C LEU A 30 0.55 -3.03 -0.79
N VAL A 31 -0.50 -3.79 -0.48
CA VAL A 31 -0.83 -4.20 0.89
C VAL A 31 -0.62 -5.70 1.02
N VAL A 32 0.24 -6.10 1.94
CA VAL A 32 0.47 -7.49 2.32
C VAL A 32 -0.11 -7.69 3.71
N ASN A 33 -1.02 -8.64 3.85
CA ASN A 33 -1.66 -9.00 5.10
C ASN A 33 -1.29 -10.46 5.42
N TYR A 34 -0.34 -10.61 6.35
CA TYR A 34 0.21 -11.90 6.76
C TYR A 34 1.05 -11.74 8.02
N GLN A 35 0.76 -12.52 9.06
CA GLN A 35 1.46 -12.39 10.34
C GLN A 35 2.90 -12.92 10.30
N GLY A 36 3.20 -13.85 9.40
CA GLY A 36 4.52 -14.45 9.24
C GLY A 36 5.50 -13.58 8.45
N SER A 37 6.69 -14.14 8.19
CA SER A 37 7.71 -13.48 7.38
C SER A 37 7.54 -13.84 5.91
N TRP A 38 7.83 -12.89 5.02
CA TRP A 38 7.62 -13.04 3.58
C TRP A 38 8.71 -12.32 2.78
N ASN A 39 8.86 -12.71 1.51
CA ASN A 39 9.64 -11.98 0.51
C ASN A 39 8.80 -11.81 -0.76
N GLY A 40 9.28 -11.02 -1.70
CA GLY A 40 8.58 -10.80 -2.94
C GLY A 40 9.38 -9.99 -3.94
N THR A 41 8.75 -9.74 -5.07
CA THR A 41 9.26 -8.87 -6.13
C THR A 41 8.17 -7.94 -6.63
N ILE A 42 8.58 -6.74 -7.02
CA ILE A 42 7.76 -5.78 -7.75
C ILE A 42 8.46 -5.54 -9.08
N THR A 43 7.72 -5.70 -10.17
CA THR A 43 8.18 -5.37 -11.52
C THR A 43 7.26 -4.32 -12.12
N ASP A 44 7.83 -3.20 -12.52
CA ASP A 44 7.15 -2.10 -13.20
C ASP A 44 8.09 -1.49 -14.27
N SER A 45 7.75 -0.31 -14.79
CA SER A 45 8.53 0.39 -15.81
C SER A 45 9.95 0.78 -15.37
N SER A 46 10.21 0.87 -14.06
CA SER A 46 11.54 1.14 -13.49
C SER A 46 12.40 -0.13 -13.36
N GLY A 47 11.84 -1.31 -13.63
CA GLY A 47 12.51 -2.61 -13.54
C GLY A 47 11.96 -3.47 -12.41
N THR A 48 12.74 -4.49 -12.04
CA THR A 48 12.39 -5.44 -10.96
C THR A 48 13.18 -5.12 -9.69
N ARG A 49 12.47 -5.05 -8.56
CA ARG A 49 13.05 -4.89 -7.22
C ARG A 49 12.52 -5.95 -6.26
N THR A 50 13.37 -6.39 -5.36
CA THR A 50 13.00 -7.31 -4.26
C THR A 50 12.40 -6.53 -3.09
N ILE A 51 11.44 -7.15 -2.42
CA ILE A 51 10.83 -6.65 -1.19
C ILE A 51 10.77 -7.77 -0.16
N ASP A 52 10.73 -7.39 1.11
CA ASP A 52 10.53 -8.32 2.20
C ASP A 52 9.89 -7.63 3.42
N GLY A 53 9.37 -8.47 4.31
CA GLY A 53 8.74 -8.01 5.54
C GLY A 53 8.32 -9.15 6.45
N THR A 54 7.81 -8.76 7.60
CA THR A 54 7.16 -9.62 8.59
C THR A 54 5.91 -8.90 9.06
N GLY A 55 4.82 -9.64 9.23
CA GLY A 55 3.55 -9.03 9.59
C GLY A 55 2.92 -8.25 8.42
N ASP A 56 1.87 -7.54 8.78
CA ASP A 56 1.12 -6.70 7.85
C ASP A 56 1.97 -5.51 7.41
N LYS A 57 1.96 -5.22 6.11
CA LYS A 57 2.78 -4.15 5.54
C LYS A 57 2.07 -3.49 4.38
N THR A 58 2.23 -2.17 4.31
CA THR A 58 1.89 -1.38 3.13
C THR A 58 3.16 -0.83 2.53
N ILE A 59 3.31 -0.98 1.21
CA ILE A 59 4.40 -0.41 0.42
C ILE A 59 3.77 0.55 -0.57
N ASP A 60 4.11 1.83 -0.43
CA ASP A 60 3.74 2.86 -1.40
C ASP A 60 4.59 2.71 -2.65
N LEU A 61 3.93 2.60 -3.81
CA LEU A 61 4.58 2.49 -5.12
C LEU A 61 4.53 3.82 -5.88
N GLY A 62 3.91 4.85 -5.31
CA GLY A 62 3.72 6.16 -5.91
C GLY A 62 2.71 6.16 -7.05
N ASN A 63 2.78 7.19 -7.89
CA ASN A 63 1.92 7.31 -9.06
C ASN A 63 2.45 6.43 -10.21
N ILE A 64 1.89 5.23 -10.35
CA ILE A 64 2.24 4.32 -11.44
C ILE A 64 1.21 4.38 -12.57
N ILE A 65 1.72 4.49 -13.79
CA ILE A 65 1.02 4.24 -15.05
C ILE A 65 1.75 3.09 -15.76
N GLY A 66 1.00 2.17 -16.34
CA GLY A 66 1.50 0.98 -17.04
C GLY A 66 1.34 -0.31 -16.23
N SER A 67 2.04 -1.35 -16.66
CA SER A 67 1.96 -2.68 -16.03
C SER A 67 2.73 -2.75 -14.72
N VAL A 68 2.09 -3.30 -13.70
CA VAL A 68 2.70 -3.70 -12.43
C VAL A 68 2.46 -5.18 -12.23
N LYS A 69 3.54 -5.93 -11.97
CA LYS A 69 3.49 -7.32 -11.53
C LYS A 69 4.13 -7.43 -10.16
N VAL A 70 3.42 -8.05 -9.22
CA VAL A 70 3.90 -8.28 -7.86
C VAL A 70 3.83 -9.76 -7.54
N GLN A 71 4.90 -10.32 -7.00
CA GLN A 71 4.88 -11.63 -6.37
C GLN A 71 5.16 -11.46 -4.88
N VAL A 72 4.42 -12.19 -4.03
CA VAL A 72 4.67 -12.26 -2.58
C VAL A 72 4.63 -13.72 -2.15
N GLN A 73 5.65 -14.17 -1.43
CA GLN A 73 5.83 -15.55 -0.98
C GLN A 73 6.10 -15.62 0.53
N LYS A 74 5.46 -16.57 1.21
CA LYS A 74 5.73 -16.91 2.61
C LYS A 74 7.13 -17.51 2.77
N LYS A 75 7.85 -17.12 3.82
CA LYS A 75 9.13 -17.75 4.21
C LYS A 75 8.95 -18.97 5.10
N ASP A 76 7.77 -19.15 5.69
CA ASP A 76 7.47 -20.27 6.57
C ASP A 76 6.51 -21.29 5.94
N THR A 77 6.27 -22.38 6.66
CA THR A 77 5.43 -23.50 6.25
C THR A 77 4.03 -23.45 6.89
N SER A 78 3.60 -22.30 7.42
CA SER A 78 2.31 -22.19 8.10
C SER A 78 1.14 -22.24 7.13
N SER A 79 0.00 -22.72 7.61
CA SER A 79 -1.28 -22.69 6.90
C SER A 79 -2.03 -21.36 7.05
N ASP A 80 -1.42 -20.35 7.71
CA ASP A 80 -2.04 -19.04 7.86
C ASP A 80 -2.21 -18.38 6.50
N THR A 81 -3.22 -17.52 6.36
CA THR A 81 -3.50 -16.92 5.05
C THR A 81 -2.56 -15.75 4.79
N LEU A 82 -1.81 -15.81 3.68
CA LEU A 82 -1.13 -14.65 3.10
C LEU A 82 -2.04 -14.04 2.05
N THR A 83 -2.38 -12.75 2.20
CA THR A 83 -3.13 -11.98 1.20
C THR A 83 -2.27 -10.83 0.71
N ALA A 84 -2.19 -10.65 -0.61
CA ALA A 84 -1.59 -9.47 -1.22
C ALA A 84 -2.63 -8.73 -2.05
N SER A 85 -2.63 -7.40 -1.96
CA SER A 85 -3.56 -6.53 -2.68
C SER A 85 -2.83 -5.36 -3.32
N LEU A 86 -3.19 -5.04 -4.57
CA LEU A 86 -2.85 -3.76 -5.16
C LEU A 86 -4.03 -2.82 -4.98
N MET A 87 -3.75 -1.65 -4.42
CA MET A 87 -4.70 -0.56 -4.22
C MET A 87 -4.29 0.63 -5.09
N ARG A 88 -5.29 1.39 -5.52
CA ARG A 88 -5.09 2.75 -6.02
C ARG A 88 -5.92 3.66 -5.15
N ASP A 89 -5.25 4.60 -4.49
CA ASP A 89 -5.82 5.40 -3.41
C ASP A 89 -6.33 4.49 -2.29
N ASP A 90 -7.63 4.54 -1.99
CA ASP A 90 -8.28 3.69 -0.99
C ASP A 90 -9.12 2.57 -1.63
N LYS A 91 -9.00 2.39 -2.95
CA LYS A 91 -9.74 1.37 -3.69
C LYS A 91 -8.88 0.15 -3.97
N ASN A 92 -9.37 -1.03 -3.59
CA ASN A 92 -8.78 -2.31 -3.99
C ASN A 92 -8.97 -2.50 -5.50
N VAL A 93 -7.86 -2.76 -6.21
CA VAL A 93 -7.86 -3.02 -7.66
C VAL A 93 -7.77 -4.51 -7.94
N THR A 94 -6.93 -5.23 -7.20
CA THR A 94 -6.87 -6.68 -7.23
C THR A 94 -6.36 -7.22 -5.89
N SER A 95 -6.78 -8.44 -5.56
CA SER A 95 -6.38 -9.14 -4.36
C SER A 95 -6.30 -10.64 -4.64
N LEU A 96 -5.26 -11.29 -4.14
CA LEU A 96 -5.09 -12.74 -4.17
C LEU A 96 -4.58 -13.23 -2.81
N SER A 97 -4.94 -14.45 -2.47
CA SER A 97 -4.55 -15.08 -1.22
C SER A 97 -4.08 -16.52 -1.41
N THR A 98 -3.29 -17.00 -0.45
CA THR A 98 -2.84 -18.40 -0.37
C THR A 98 -2.74 -18.86 1.07
N PHE A 99 -3.12 -20.11 1.32
CA PHE A 99 -2.94 -20.80 2.60
C PHE A 99 -1.89 -21.91 2.50
N ALA A 100 -1.32 -22.16 1.32
CA ALA A 100 -0.32 -23.20 1.14
C ALA A 100 0.96 -22.89 1.97
N PRO A 101 1.60 -23.91 2.58
CA PRO A 101 2.96 -23.79 3.12
C PRO A 101 3.92 -23.27 2.05
N ASN A 102 4.76 -22.28 2.37
CA ASN A 102 5.63 -21.59 1.40
C ASN A 102 4.92 -21.03 0.16
N GLY A 103 3.59 -20.91 0.21
CA GLY A 103 2.78 -20.47 -0.90
C GLY A 103 3.09 -19.03 -1.31
N ASP A 104 2.92 -18.76 -2.59
CA ASP A 104 3.00 -17.42 -3.16
C ASP A 104 1.72 -16.99 -3.86
N VAL A 105 1.60 -15.69 -4.06
CA VAL A 105 0.58 -15.07 -4.91
C VAL A 105 1.25 -14.14 -5.91
N THR A 106 0.74 -14.10 -7.13
CA THR A 106 1.22 -13.21 -8.19
C THR A 106 0.08 -12.35 -8.72
N LEU A 107 0.17 -11.04 -8.48
CA LEU A 107 -0.77 -10.03 -8.95
C LEU A 107 -0.21 -9.40 -10.23
N SER A 108 -1.08 -9.09 -11.20
CA SER A 108 -0.71 -8.37 -12.41
C SER A 108 -1.82 -7.41 -12.81
N VAL A 109 -1.51 -6.13 -12.93
CA VAL A 109 -2.47 -5.07 -13.27
C VAL A 109 -1.84 -4.11 -14.27
N HIS A 110 -2.64 -3.60 -15.19
CA HIS A 110 -2.27 -2.46 -16.02
C HIS A 110 -3.01 -1.21 -15.55
N PHE A 111 -2.24 -0.23 -15.09
CA PHE A 111 -2.72 1.03 -14.55
C PHE A 111 -2.79 2.10 -15.63
N THR A 112 -3.95 2.74 -15.79
CA THR A 112 -4.13 3.90 -16.69
C THR A 112 -4.03 5.21 -15.90
N ALA A 113 -3.76 6.30 -16.62
CA ALA A 113 -3.91 7.66 -16.13
C ALA A 113 -5.37 7.97 -15.77
#